data_AF-A0A932X3C7-F1
#
_entry.id   AF-A0A932X3C7-F1
#
_cell.length_a   1.000
_cell.length_b   1.000
_cell.length_c   1.000
_cell.angle_alpha   90.00
_cell.angle_beta   90.00
_cell.angle_gamma   90.00
#
_symmetry.space_group_name_H-M   'P 1'
#
loop_
_entity.id
_entity.type
_entity.pdbx_description
1 polymer ?
#
loop_
_entity_poly.entity_id
_entity_poly.type
_entity_poly.pdbx_seq_one_letter_code
_entity_poly.pdbx_strand_id
1 'polypeptide(L)'
;MPKNPSPGLISQAEYARHRKVNRSHISRLAKAGVLVMRHGKVDVAASDAVLDDRPVAVEPSETVQTAQPHAGPETVGPQPTSYAQARLADMVYRAKLRRLEYEARSGKLISADEVKAKWFVVARQIRDKLLAIPVKLSPQLAALADAREVHELLETELTAILRALQDDIRYRRA
;
A
#
# COMPACT_ATOMS: atom_id res chain seq x y z
N MET A 1 12.02 12.09 36.21
CA MET A 1 12.04 13.46 35.66
C MET A 1 13.31 13.65 34.82
N PRO A 2 13.23 14.38 33.69
CA PRO A 2 13.86 14.02 32.42
C PRO A 2 15.12 14.84 32.12
N LYS A 3 16.07 14.26 31.38
CA LYS A 3 17.05 15.02 30.57
C LYS A 3 17.39 14.20 29.31
N ASN A 4 16.50 14.21 28.33
CA ASN A 4 16.93 13.95 26.95
C ASN A 4 17.86 15.10 26.56
N PRO A 5 19.10 14.84 26.14
CA PRO A 5 20.05 15.89 25.79
C PRO A 5 19.47 16.66 24.60
N SER A 6 19.54 17.98 24.69
CA SER A 6 18.97 18.92 23.73
C SER A 6 19.26 18.49 22.28
N PRO A 7 18.25 18.14 21.47
CA PRO A 7 18.46 17.97 20.05
C PRO A 7 18.96 19.30 19.49
N GLY A 8 19.95 19.28 18.60
CA GLY A 8 20.49 20.46 17.96
C GLY A 8 19.40 21.20 17.17
N LEU A 9 18.62 22.02 17.86
CA LEU A 9 17.49 22.76 17.30
C LEU A 9 18.02 24.06 16.74
N ILE A 10 18.31 24.05 15.44
CA ILE A 10 18.88 25.21 14.76
C ILE A 10 17.86 25.84 13.81
N SER A 11 18.12 27.09 13.41
CA SER A 11 17.24 27.75 12.45
C SER A 11 17.35 27.09 11.06
N GLN A 12 16.33 27.24 10.22
CA GLN A 12 16.37 26.72 8.85
C GLN A 12 17.57 27.26 8.03
N ALA A 13 17.99 28.50 8.30
CA ALA A 13 19.14 29.11 7.63
C ALA A 13 20.46 28.48 8.07
N GLU A 14 20.57 28.12 9.35
CA GLU A 14 21.74 27.49 9.94
C GLU A 14 21.82 26.01 9.56
N TYR A 15 20.68 25.32 9.48
CA TYR A 15 20.57 23.97 8.94
C TYR A 15 20.96 23.89 7.46
N ALA A 16 20.59 24.91 6.67
CA ALA A 16 21.03 25.01 5.28
C ALA A 16 22.56 25.10 5.17
N ARG A 17 23.21 25.87 6.06
CA ARG A 17 24.68 25.97 6.12
C ARG A 17 25.32 24.66 6.57
N HIS A 18 24.76 23.98 7.56
CA HIS A 18 25.23 22.68 8.04
C HIS A 18 25.27 21.64 6.92
N ARG A 19 24.21 21.57 6.10
CA ARG A 19 24.11 20.65 4.97
C ARG A 19 24.69 21.20 3.66
N LYS A 20 25.32 22.38 3.69
CA LYS A 20 25.90 23.11 2.53
C LYS A 20 24.92 23.30 1.36
N VAL A 21 23.63 23.50 1.65
CA VAL A 21 22.56 23.74 0.66
C VAL A 21 21.98 25.14 0.80
N ASN A 22 21.28 25.62 -0.23
CA ASN A 22 20.63 26.93 -0.17
C ASN A 22 19.42 26.92 0.79
N ARG A 23 19.23 28.01 1.56
CA ARG A 23 18.07 28.24 2.45
C ARG A 23 16.72 28.06 1.75
N SER A 24 16.61 28.45 0.47
CA SER A 24 15.38 28.26 -0.32
C SER A 24 15.02 26.76 -0.46
N HIS A 25 16.02 25.88 -0.56
CA HIS A 25 15.82 24.44 -0.61
C HIS A 25 15.30 23.87 0.72
N ILE A 26 15.87 24.30 1.84
CA ILE A 26 15.41 23.91 3.18
C ILE A 26 14.01 24.45 3.49
N SER A 27 13.70 25.69 3.09
CA SER A 27 12.37 26.28 3.26
C SER A 27 11.29 25.47 2.53
N ARG A 28 11.59 24.99 1.31
CA ARG A 28 10.70 24.12 0.55
C ARG A 28 10.49 22.76 1.22
N LEU A 29 11.55 22.16 1.75
CA LEU A 29 11.48 20.89 2.47
C LEU A 29 10.72 21.01 3.79
N ALA A 30 10.84 22.14 4.49
CA ALA A 30 10.04 22.45 5.67
C ALA A 30 8.56 22.61 5.32
N LYS A 31 8.24 23.36 4.25
CA LYS A 31 6.87 23.55 3.76
C LYS A 31 6.23 22.24 3.27
N ALA A 32 7.03 21.35 2.70
CA ALA A 32 6.62 20.01 2.29
C ALA A 32 6.49 19.02 3.47
N GLY A 33 6.77 19.44 4.71
CA GLY A 33 6.64 18.60 5.91
C GLY A 33 7.70 17.50 6.02
N VAL A 34 8.79 17.60 5.26
CA VAL A 34 9.85 16.59 5.20
C VAL A 34 10.86 16.78 6.35
N LEU A 35 11.06 18.02 6.79
CA LEU A 35 11.94 18.33 7.92
C LEU A 35 11.19 18.18 9.24
N VAL A 36 11.85 17.59 10.23
CA VAL A 36 11.32 17.48 11.58
C VAL A 36 11.55 18.81 12.28
N MET A 37 10.47 19.58 12.44
CA MET A 37 10.49 20.87 13.13
C MET A 37 9.91 20.75 14.54
N ARG A 38 10.57 21.34 15.53
CA ARG A 38 10.10 21.44 16.92
C ARG A 38 10.20 22.89 17.39
N HIS A 39 9.10 23.44 17.89
CA HIS A 39 9.01 24.84 18.34
C HIS A 39 9.52 25.87 17.30
N GLY A 40 9.25 25.63 16.01
CA GLY A 40 9.66 26.51 14.91
C GLY A 40 11.15 26.42 14.52
N LYS A 41 11.91 25.50 15.12
CA LYS A 41 13.33 25.22 14.79
C LYS A 41 13.49 23.82 14.21
N VAL A 42 14.51 23.62 13.39
CA VAL A 42 14.81 22.34 12.73
C VAL A 42 15.58 21.44 13.69
N ASP A 43 15.05 20.24 13.94
CA ASP A 43 15.77 19.19 14.67
C ASP A 43 16.75 18.53 13.70
N VAL A 44 18.05 18.83 13.85
CA VAL A 44 19.11 18.42 12.91
C VAL A 44 19.18 16.91 12.80
N ALA A 45 19.24 16.19 13.92
CA ALA A 45 19.43 14.75 13.92
C ALA A 45 18.22 14.02 13.33
N ALA A 46 17.01 14.44 13.69
CA ALA A 46 15.79 13.85 13.16
C ALA A 46 15.56 14.20 11.68
N SER A 47 15.91 15.42 11.27
CA SER A 47 15.79 15.84 9.87
C SER A 47 16.84 15.18 8.97
N ASP A 48 18.09 15.07 9.43
CA ASP A 48 19.14 14.36 8.69
C ASP A 48 18.77 12.88 8.53
N ALA A 49 18.24 12.22 9.57
CA ALA A 49 17.73 10.86 9.45
C ALA A 49 16.61 10.74 8.40
N VAL A 50 15.65 11.67 8.36
CA VAL A 50 14.57 11.62 7.35
C VAL A 50 15.09 11.89 5.94
N LEU A 51 16.06 12.78 5.77
CA LEU A 51 16.58 13.14 4.45
C LEU A 51 17.67 12.18 3.94
N ASP A 52 18.29 11.39 4.82
CA ASP A 52 19.27 10.36 4.45
C ASP A 52 18.59 9.00 4.22
N ASP A 53 17.49 8.70 4.93
CA ASP A 53 16.69 7.47 4.80
C ASP A 53 15.62 7.57 3.68
N ARG A 54 15.36 8.79 3.16
CA ARG A 54 14.56 9.06 1.96
C ARG A 54 15.20 10.15 1.09
N PRO A 55 15.65 9.86 -0.15
CA PRO A 55 15.92 10.92 -1.11
C PRO A 55 14.57 11.50 -1.58
N VAL A 56 14.10 12.57 -0.92
CA VAL A 56 12.81 13.18 -1.26
C VAL A 56 12.91 13.98 -2.56
N ALA A 57 12.32 13.42 -3.62
CA ALA A 57 11.83 14.20 -4.75
C ALA A 57 10.70 15.11 -4.25
N VAL A 58 10.95 16.42 -4.21
CA VAL A 58 9.87 17.39 -4.11
C VAL A 58 9.31 17.55 -5.52
N GLU A 59 8.14 16.98 -5.78
CA GLU A 59 7.43 17.21 -7.03
C GLU A 59 7.09 18.70 -7.18
N PRO A 60 7.31 19.32 -8.35
CA PRO A 60 6.74 20.62 -8.63
C PRO A 60 5.25 20.43 -8.92
N SER A 61 4.37 20.86 -8.01
CA SER A 61 2.98 21.13 -8.39
C SER A 61 2.98 22.26 -9.43
N GLU A 62 2.48 21.93 -10.60
CA GLU A 62 2.20 22.81 -11.72
C GLU A 62 1.29 23.95 -11.27
N THR A 63 1.80 25.18 -11.23
CA THR A 63 0.95 26.35 -11.38
C THR A 63 0.73 26.55 -12.87
N VAL A 64 -0.46 26.15 -13.32
CA VAL A 64 -1.06 26.55 -14.59
C VAL A 64 -0.99 28.07 -14.71
N GLN A 65 -0.25 28.59 -15.68
CA GLN A 65 -0.48 29.93 -16.22
C GLN A 65 -0.28 29.90 -17.74
N THR A 66 -1.34 30.37 -18.38
CA THR A 66 -1.69 30.38 -19.79
C THR A 66 -0.74 31.17 -20.69
N ALA A 67 -0.65 30.68 -21.93
CA ALA A 67 -0.01 31.21 -23.12
C ALA A 67 0.02 32.74 -23.30
N GLN A 68 1.15 33.29 -23.76
CA GLN A 68 1.37 33.63 -25.18
C GLN A 68 2.84 33.99 -25.51
N PRO A 69 3.25 33.93 -26.81
CA PRO A 69 4.64 33.81 -27.24
C PRO A 69 5.25 35.10 -27.78
N HIS A 70 6.46 35.46 -27.34
CA HIS A 70 7.27 36.49 -27.98
C HIS A 70 8.67 35.94 -28.27
N ALA A 71 9.03 35.99 -29.56
CA ALA A 71 10.26 35.50 -30.15
C ALA A 71 11.47 36.35 -29.74
N GLY A 72 12.60 35.69 -29.51
CA GLY A 72 13.94 36.28 -29.35
C GLY A 72 14.98 35.18 -29.22
N PRO A 73 16.15 35.28 -29.88
CA PRO A 73 16.94 34.12 -30.29
C PRO A 73 18.03 33.74 -29.28
N GLU A 74 18.55 32.52 -29.45
CA GLU A 74 19.83 32.02 -28.94
C GLU A 74 19.94 31.69 -27.44
N THR A 75 19.96 30.39 -27.15
CA THR A 75 21.12 29.70 -26.55
C THR A 75 20.84 28.22 -26.47
N VAL A 76 21.59 27.42 -27.23
CA VAL A 76 21.70 25.98 -27.03
C VAL A 76 22.54 25.76 -25.77
N GLY A 77 21.89 25.37 -24.69
CA GLY A 77 22.50 24.90 -23.44
C GLY A 77 21.65 23.76 -22.87
N PRO A 78 22.25 22.63 -22.46
CA PRO A 78 21.54 21.38 -22.25
C PRO A 78 20.63 21.51 -21.03
N GLN A 79 19.34 21.18 -21.17
CA GLN A 79 18.41 21.04 -20.05
C GLN A 79 18.84 19.84 -19.17
N PRO A 80 19.50 20.04 -18.01
CA PRO A 80 19.97 18.95 -17.16
C PRO A 80 18.90 18.52 -16.15
N THR A 81 17.79 19.25 -16.06
CA THR A 81 16.74 19.04 -15.06
C THR A 81 15.85 17.86 -15.46
N SER A 82 15.41 17.80 -16.72
CA SER A 82 14.48 16.75 -17.18
C SER A 82 15.12 15.35 -17.22
N TYR A 83 16.35 15.21 -17.73
CA TYR A 83 17.01 13.90 -17.80
C TYR A 83 17.44 13.38 -16.43
N ALA A 84 17.97 14.24 -15.56
CA ALA A 84 18.32 13.85 -14.19
C ALA A 84 17.08 13.49 -13.36
N GLN A 85 15.97 14.22 -13.53
CA GLN A 85 14.69 13.90 -12.90
C GLN A 85 14.10 12.58 -13.43
N ALA A 86 14.14 12.35 -14.73
CA ALA A 86 13.67 11.10 -15.34
C ALA A 86 14.50 9.89 -14.86
N ARG A 87 15.83 10.04 -14.76
CA ARG A 87 16.72 9.02 -14.21
C ARG A 87 16.44 8.75 -12.74
N LEU A 88 16.20 9.79 -11.94
CA LEU A 88 15.84 9.65 -10.54
C LEU A 88 14.49 8.93 -10.38
N ALA A 89 13.48 9.30 -11.16
CA ALA A 89 12.18 8.65 -11.16
C ALA A 89 12.30 7.16 -11.53
N ASP A 90 13.03 6.83 -12.61
CA ASP A 90 13.31 5.45 -13.03
C ASP A 90 14.03 4.66 -11.92
N MET A 91 15.04 5.25 -11.27
CA MET A 91 15.72 4.62 -10.13
C MET A 91 14.79 4.38 -8.94
N VAL A 92 13.90 5.32 -8.62
CA VAL A 92 12.93 5.20 -7.54
C VAL A 92 11.89 4.11 -7.85
N TYR A 93 11.37 4.06 -9.07
CA TYR A 93 10.44 3.00 -9.47
C TYR A 93 11.11 1.63 -9.48
N ARG A 94 12.35 1.52 -9.95
CA ARG A 94 13.15 0.28 -9.86
C ARG A 94 13.40 -0.15 -8.43
N ALA A 95 13.71 0.79 -7.53
CA ALA A 95 13.90 0.48 -6.11
C ALA A 95 12.58 -0.01 -5.46
N LYS A 96 11.46 0.63 -5.76
CA LYS A 96 10.12 0.21 -5.30
C LYS A 96 9.74 -1.17 -5.86
N LEU A 97 10.01 -1.42 -7.14
CA LEU A 97 9.74 -2.72 -7.77
C LEU A 97 10.57 -3.83 -7.11
N ARG A 98 11.88 -3.62 -6.91
CA ARG A 98 12.74 -4.59 -6.21
C ARG A 98 12.28 -4.84 -4.78
N ARG A 99 11.77 -3.82 -4.10
CA ARG A 99 11.20 -3.97 -2.76
C ARG A 99 9.93 -4.83 -2.79
N LEU A 100 9.00 -4.57 -3.70
CA LEU A 100 7.80 -5.40 -3.88
C LEU A 100 8.15 -6.84 -4.25
N GLU A 101 9.12 -7.04 -5.14
CA GLU A 101 9.63 -8.37 -5.50
C GLU A 101 10.28 -9.07 -4.32
N TYR A 102 11.06 -8.36 -3.50
CA TYR A 102 11.65 -8.89 -2.28
C TYR A 102 10.57 -9.24 -1.24
N GLU A 103 9.58 -8.38 -1.02
CA GLU A 103 8.48 -8.63 -0.09
C GLU A 103 7.58 -9.78 -0.55
N ALA A 104 7.36 -9.94 -1.86
CA ALA A 104 6.68 -11.10 -2.44
C ALA A 104 7.49 -12.39 -2.30
N ARG A 105 8.79 -12.36 -2.64
CA ARG A 105 9.68 -13.54 -2.53
C ARG A 105 9.98 -13.93 -1.08
N SER A 106 9.95 -12.99 -0.15
CA SER A 106 10.09 -13.24 1.29
C SER A 106 8.78 -13.73 1.94
N GLY A 107 7.71 -13.92 1.16
CA GLY A 107 6.43 -14.44 1.63
C GLY A 107 5.60 -13.44 2.45
N LYS A 108 5.99 -12.17 2.49
CA LYS A 108 5.23 -11.10 3.19
C LYS A 108 4.04 -10.60 2.37
N LEU A 109 4.10 -10.71 1.04
CA LEU A 109 3.03 -10.33 0.13
C LEU A 109 2.58 -11.55 -0.68
N ILE A 110 1.27 -11.74 -0.78
CA ILE A 110 0.63 -12.71 -1.70
C ILE A 110 -0.03 -11.91 -2.81
N SER A 111 0.01 -12.42 -4.04
CA SER A 111 -0.68 -11.81 -5.17
C SER A 111 -2.18 -11.67 -4.89
N ALA A 112 -2.72 -10.46 -5.07
CA ALA A 112 -4.15 -10.21 -4.92
C ALA A 112 -4.99 -11.06 -5.90
N ASP A 113 -4.47 -11.28 -7.11
CA ASP A 113 -5.13 -12.13 -8.11
C ASP A 113 -5.17 -13.59 -7.67
N GLU A 114 -4.12 -14.08 -7.02
CA GLU A 114 -4.07 -15.44 -6.49
C GLU A 114 -5.07 -15.62 -5.34
N VAL A 115 -5.13 -14.66 -4.42
CA VAL A 115 -6.12 -14.65 -3.33
C VAL A 115 -7.54 -14.63 -3.90
N LYS A 116 -7.80 -13.76 -4.88
CA LYS A 116 -9.11 -13.65 -5.54
C LYS A 116 -9.50 -14.95 -6.27
N ALA A 117 -8.56 -15.57 -6.99
CA ALA A 117 -8.79 -16.85 -7.66
C ALA A 117 -9.10 -17.95 -6.65
N LYS A 118 -8.34 -18.07 -5.56
CA LYS A 118 -8.59 -19.05 -4.48
C LYS A 118 -9.96 -18.83 -3.84
N TRP A 119 -10.33 -17.59 -3.53
CA TRP A 119 -11.65 -17.27 -3.00
C TRP A 119 -12.79 -17.60 -3.97
N PHE A 120 -12.60 -17.35 -5.26
CA PHE A 120 -13.60 -17.70 -6.26
C PHE A 120 -13.85 -19.21 -6.31
N VAL A 121 -12.81 -20.02 -6.20
CA VAL A 121 -12.93 -21.48 -6.11
C VAL A 121 -13.70 -21.90 -4.86
N VAL A 122 -13.39 -21.32 -3.70
CA VAL A 122 -14.11 -21.60 -2.44
C VAL A 122 -15.58 -21.21 -2.56
N ALA A 123 -15.89 -20.00 -3.05
CA ALA A 123 -17.25 -19.54 -3.22
C ALA A 123 -18.06 -20.44 -4.17
N ARG A 124 -17.43 -20.91 -5.26
CA ARG A 124 -18.04 -21.88 -6.17
C ARG A 124 -18.38 -23.18 -5.45
N GLN A 125 -17.48 -23.71 -4.63
CA GLN A 125 -17.73 -24.95 -3.89
C GLN A 125 -18.89 -24.81 -2.90
N ILE A 126 -18.97 -23.67 -2.19
CA ILE A 126 -20.09 -23.37 -1.30
C ILE A 126 -21.41 -23.40 -2.07
N ARG A 127 -21.46 -22.68 -3.19
CA ARG A 127 -22.64 -22.62 -4.06
C ARG A 127 -23.03 -24.00 -4.57
N ASP A 128 -22.06 -24.76 -5.08
CA ASP A 128 -22.32 -26.08 -5.66
C ASP A 128 -22.84 -27.06 -4.60
N LYS A 129 -22.34 -27.01 -3.35
CA LYS A 129 -22.88 -27.80 -2.22
C LYS A 129 -24.29 -27.37 -1.83
N LEU A 130 -24.57 -26.07 -1.75
CA LEU A 130 -25.91 -25.56 -1.42
C LEU A 130 -26.95 -25.96 -2.46
N LEU A 131 -26.63 -25.84 -3.74
CA LEU A 131 -27.52 -26.21 -4.84
C LEU A 131 -27.72 -27.73 -4.97
N ALA A 132 -26.84 -28.54 -4.39
CA ALA A 132 -27.01 -29.98 -4.34
C ALA A 132 -28.02 -30.44 -3.26
N ILE A 133 -28.34 -29.60 -2.27
CA ILE A 133 -29.23 -29.95 -1.16
C ILE A 133 -30.61 -30.40 -1.64
N PRO A 134 -31.34 -29.66 -2.50
CA PRO A 134 -32.69 -30.05 -2.90
C PRO A 134 -32.68 -31.39 -3.64
N VAL A 135 -31.75 -31.57 -4.58
CA VAL A 135 -31.62 -32.82 -5.35
C VAL A 135 -31.38 -34.03 -4.41
N LYS A 136 -30.57 -33.84 -3.36
CA LYS A 136 -30.28 -34.89 -2.38
C LYS A 136 -31.46 -35.17 -1.45
N LEU A 137 -32.11 -34.13 -0.93
CA LEU A 137 -33.10 -34.27 0.14
C LEU A 137 -34.52 -34.47 -0.36
N SER A 138 -34.88 -34.00 -1.57
CA SER A 138 -36.24 -34.10 -2.10
C SER A 138 -36.83 -35.52 -2.04
N PRO A 139 -36.12 -36.61 -2.41
CA PRO A 139 -36.69 -37.96 -2.33
C PRO A 139 -36.95 -38.42 -0.89
N GLN A 140 -36.08 -38.01 0.05
CA GLN A 140 -36.20 -38.36 1.47
C GLN A 140 -37.33 -37.58 2.13
N LEU A 141 -37.39 -36.28 1.85
CA LEU A 141 -38.45 -35.39 2.33
C LEU A 141 -39.83 -35.80 1.79
N ALA A 142 -39.92 -36.29 0.55
CA ALA A 142 -41.18 -36.78 -0.03
C ALA A 142 -41.73 -38.02 0.67
N ALA A 143 -40.89 -38.78 1.39
CA ALA A 143 -41.30 -39.96 2.14
C ALA A 143 -41.73 -39.65 3.59
N LEU A 144 -41.45 -38.45 4.09
CA LEU A 144 -41.76 -38.04 5.45
C LEU A 144 -43.13 -37.37 5.53
N ALA A 145 -43.88 -37.69 6.59
CA ALA A 145 -45.21 -37.10 6.85
C ALA A 145 -45.22 -36.18 8.09
N ASP A 146 -44.22 -36.28 8.97
CA ASP A 146 -44.09 -35.44 10.16
C ASP A 146 -43.14 -34.26 9.91
N ALA A 147 -43.59 -33.06 10.28
CA ALA A 147 -42.80 -31.84 10.21
C ALA A 147 -41.55 -31.89 11.10
N ARG A 148 -41.60 -32.63 12.22
CA ARG A 148 -40.45 -32.78 13.11
C ARG A 148 -39.34 -33.60 12.44
N GLU A 149 -39.69 -34.73 11.84
CA GLU A 149 -38.74 -35.58 11.09
C GLU A 149 -38.12 -34.82 9.92
N VAL A 150 -38.91 -34.00 9.21
CA VAL A 150 -38.42 -33.12 8.15
C VAL A 150 -37.37 -32.14 8.68
N HIS A 151 -37.63 -31.51 9.82
CA HIS A 151 -36.70 -30.56 10.42
C HIS A 151 -35.41 -31.25 10.88
N GLU A 152 -35.50 -32.38 11.57
CA GLU A 152 -34.34 -33.14 12.05
C GLU A 152 -33.46 -33.62 10.89
N LEU A 153 -34.07 -34.06 9.77
CA LEU A 153 -33.34 -34.43 8.57
C LEU A 153 -32.62 -33.23 7.93
N LEU A 154 -33.31 -32.09 7.78
CA LEU A 154 -32.71 -30.85 7.26
C LEU A 154 -31.55 -30.38 8.12
N GLU A 155 -31.73 -30.34 9.44
CA GLU A 155 -30.70 -29.91 10.38
C GLU A 155 -29.47 -30.80 10.32
N THR A 156 -29.68 -32.12 10.30
CA THR A 156 -28.60 -33.11 10.21
C THR A 156 -27.79 -32.91 8.93
N GLU A 157 -28.46 -32.76 7.80
CA GLU A 157 -27.81 -32.64 6.50
C GLU A 157 -27.13 -31.29 6.28
N LEU A 158 -27.75 -30.19 6.71
CA LEU A 158 -27.12 -28.87 6.70
C LEU A 158 -25.87 -28.83 7.58
N THR A 159 -25.95 -29.41 8.79
CA THR A 159 -24.80 -29.50 9.69
C THR A 159 -23.67 -30.34 9.08
N ALA A 160 -24.00 -31.46 8.44
CA ALA A 160 -23.00 -32.29 7.77
C ALA A 160 -22.30 -31.54 6.62
N ILE A 161 -23.05 -30.80 5.79
CA ILE A 161 -22.51 -30.01 4.68
C ILE A 161 -21.61 -28.89 5.19
N LEU A 162 -22.02 -28.18 6.25
CA LEU A 162 -21.24 -27.10 6.84
C LEU A 162 -19.93 -27.62 7.46
N ARG A 163 -19.96 -28.78 8.13
CA ARG A 163 -18.74 -29.43 8.65
C ARG A 163 -17.80 -29.84 7.51
N ALA A 164 -18.33 -30.49 6.47
CA ALA A 164 -17.52 -30.85 5.31
C ALA A 164 -16.90 -29.62 4.61
N LEU A 165 -17.65 -28.52 4.51
CA LEU A 165 -17.14 -27.27 3.96
C LEU A 165 -16.04 -26.67 4.84
N GLN A 166 -16.20 -26.71 6.16
CA GLN A 166 -15.19 -26.24 7.11
C GLN A 166 -13.88 -27.04 6.96
N ASP A 167 -13.96 -28.36 6.83
CA ASP A 167 -12.80 -29.23 6.63
C ASP A 167 -12.11 -28.96 5.29
N ASP A 168 -12.88 -28.81 4.20
CA ASP A 168 -12.38 -28.46 2.87
C ASP A 168 -11.64 -27.11 2.88
N ILE A 169 -12.15 -26.11 3.60
CA ILE A 169 -11.51 -24.78 3.74
C ILE A 169 -10.25 -24.87 4.60
N ARG A 170 -10.27 -25.68 5.68
CA ARG A 170 -9.12 -25.82 6.60
C ARG A 170 -7.95 -26.53 5.94
N TYR A 171 -8.19 -27.58 5.17
CA TYR A 171 -7.14 -28.32 4.44
C TYR A 171 -6.44 -27.44 3.39
N ARG A 172 -7.16 -26.50 2.77
CA ARG A 172 -6.59 -25.55 1.80
C ARG A 172 -5.72 -24.45 2.41
N ARG A 173 -5.76 -24.28 3.72
CA ARG A 173 -4.97 -23.27 4.45
C ARG A 173 -3.63 -23.83 4.96
N ALA A 174 -3.49 -25.16 5.05
CA ALA A 174 -2.25 -25.86 5.39
C ALA A 174 -1.40 -26.11 4.13
#